data_AF-A0A930ALN9-F1
#
_entry.id   AF-A0A930ALN9-F1
#
_cell.length_a   1.000
_cell.length_b   1.000
_cell.length_c   1.000
_cell.angle_alpha   90.00
_cell.angle_beta   90.00
_cell.angle_gamma   90.00
#
_symmetry.space_group_name_H-M   'P 1'
#
loop_
_entity.id
_entity.type
_entity.pdbx_description
1 polymer ?
#
loop_
_entity_poly.entity_id
_entity_poly.type
_entity_poly.pdbx_seq_one_letter_code
_entity_poly.pdbx_strand_id
1 'polypeptide(L)'
;MIRILNIQFGEYTKVTYMKHNGRCDETYQLKTKDLYRPEMIRQYEKMKELFLQWFPTFKFQANLYYLVGMGVKYNKHDDAMIDKVKVTGALENKAGSLCKVVSEWIPVGTSENKIIMEFLKEVVMFVKGERAQGKLFENTEIEEAIDAIDADDSHVFHVNDLQAKGVTQ
;
A
#
# COMPACT_ATOMS: atom_id res chain seq x y z
N MET A 1 -7.02 -12.46 15.95
CA MET A 1 -7.01 -11.12 15.31
C MET A 1 -5.95 -11.12 14.21
N ILE A 2 -6.20 -10.49 13.05
CA ILE A 2 -5.21 -10.35 11.97
C ILE A 2 -4.75 -8.89 11.92
N ARG A 3 -3.43 -8.66 11.85
CA ARG A 3 -2.82 -7.32 11.68
C ARG A 3 -1.90 -7.32 10.48
N ILE A 4 -2.11 -6.39 9.57
CA ILE A 4 -1.25 -6.25 8.39
C ILE A 4 0.02 -5.52 8.79
N LEU A 5 1.18 -6.11 8.53
CA LEU A 5 2.49 -5.49 8.74
C LEU A 5 3.02 -4.84 7.47
N ASN A 6 2.77 -5.48 6.33
CA ASN A 6 3.24 -5.02 5.04
C ASN A 6 2.29 -5.51 3.94
N ILE A 7 2.03 -4.67 2.95
CA ILE A 7 1.38 -5.04 1.69
C ILE A 7 2.23 -4.55 0.52
N GLN A 8 2.38 -5.39 -0.50
CA GLN A 8 3.03 -5.07 -1.76
C GLN A 8 2.13 -5.50 -2.91
N PHE A 9 2.04 -4.64 -3.90
CA PHE A 9 1.34 -4.82 -5.15
C PHE A 9 2.36 -5.09 -6.27
N GLY A 10 1.93 -5.79 -7.33
CA GLY A 10 2.74 -6.21 -8.48
C GLY A 10 2.27 -7.57 -8.97
N GLU A 11 3.17 -8.32 -9.61
CA GLU A 11 2.82 -9.59 -10.29
C GLU A 11 2.16 -10.59 -9.34
N TYR A 12 2.51 -10.47 -8.07
CA TYR A 12 1.77 -11.06 -6.97
C TYR A 12 1.53 -10.01 -5.91
N THR A 13 0.30 -9.97 -5.40
CA THR A 13 0.05 -9.32 -4.12
C THR A 13 0.76 -10.10 -3.03
N LYS A 14 1.64 -9.44 -2.29
CA LYS A 14 2.30 -10.00 -1.11
C LYS A 14 1.80 -9.28 0.14
N VAL A 15 1.20 -10.02 1.07
CA VAL A 15 0.72 -9.47 2.34
C VAL A 15 1.41 -10.18 3.49
N THR A 16 2.20 -9.46 4.26
CA THR A 16 2.77 -9.94 5.53
C THR A 16 1.85 -9.50 6.66
N TYR A 17 1.40 -10.43 7.48
CA TYR A 17 0.46 -10.17 8.55
C TYR A 17 0.76 -11.00 9.80
N MET A 18 0.39 -10.47 10.97
CA MET A 18 0.38 -11.23 12.22
C MET A 18 -1.01 -11.78 12.47
N LYS A 19 -1.10 -13.00 12.98
CA LYS A 19 -2.34 -13.61 13.43
C LYS A 19 -2.15 -14.16 14.85
N HIS A 20 -3.03 -13.73 15.74
CA HIS A 20 -3.11 -14.29 17.09
C HIS A 20 -3.86 -15.63 17.08
N ASN A 21 -3.18 -16.70 17.50
CA ASN A 21 -3.73 -18.07 17.55
C ASN A 21 -4.14 -18.52 18.97
N GLY A 22 -4.26 -17.59 19.92
CA GLY A 22 -4.69 -17.85 21.31
C GLY A 22 -3.54 -18.18 22.29
N ARG A 23 -2.32 -18.42 21.77
CA ARG A 23 -1.12 -18.67 22.59
C ARG A 23 -0.01 -17.66 22.34
N CYS A 24 0.21 -17.31 21.08
CA CYS A 24 1.20 -16.35 20.63
C CYS A 24 0.74 -15.66 19.34
N ASP A 25 1.44 -14.58 19.00
CA ASP A 25 1.32 -13.93 17.70
C ASP A 25 2.32 -14.57 16.73
N GLU A 26 1.80 -15.10 15.63
CA GLU A 26 2.60 -15.68 14.56
C GLU A 26 2.55 -14.77 13.33
N THR A 27 3.68 -14.65 12.64
CA THR A 27 3.78 -13.88 11.39
C THR A 27 3.62 -14.81 10.19
N TYR A 28 2.77 -14.41 9.26
CA TYR A 28 2.46 -15.13 8.04
C TYR A 28 2.71 -14.24 6.82
N GLN A 29 2.87 -14.87 5.66
CA GLN A 29 2.93 -14.19 4.37
C GLN A 29 1.98 -14.87 3.38
N LEU A 30 1.08 -14.08 2.80
CA LEU A 30 0.27 -14.46 1.65
C LEU A 30 0.95 -13.93 0.39
N LYS A 31 1.09 -14.77 -0.64
CA LYS A 31 1.50 -14.38 -1.99
C LYS A 31 0.45 -14.92 -2.96
N THR A 32 -0.24 -14.05 -3.69
CA THR A 32 -1.37 -14.45 -4.55
C THR A 32 -1.50 -13.59 -5.80
N LYS A 33 -2.17 -14.13 -6.84
CA LYS A 33 -2.65 -13.41 -8.04
C LYS A 33 -4.17 -13.19 -8.01
N ASP A 34 -4.80 -13.34 -6.85
CA ASP A 34 -6.23 -13.14 -6.71
C ASP A 34 -6.61 -11.68 -7.00
N LEU A 35 -7.68 -11.48 -7.78
CA LEU A 35 -8.22 -10.17 -8.08
C LEU A 35 -8.80 -9.49 -6.82
N TYR A 36 -8.71 -8.17 -6.78
CA TYR A 36 -9.24 -7.37 -5.67
C TYR A 36 -10.75 -7.14 -5.80
N ARG A 37 -11.41 -7.03 -4.65
CA ARG A 37 -12.81 -6.58 -4.59
C ARG A 37 -12.92 -5.08 -4.90
N PRO A 38 -14.03 -4.60 -5.48
CA PRO A 38 -14.26 -3.18 -5.74
C PRO A 38 -14.07 -2.29 -4.50
N GLU A 39 -14.43 -2.79 -3.31
CA GLU A 39 -14.25 -2.09 -2.04
C GLU A 39 -12.78 -1.85 -1.72
N MET A 40 -11.92 -2.84 -1.96
CA MET A 40 -10.47 -2.72 -1.77
C MET A 40 -9.87 -1.74 -2.77
N ILE A 41 -10.31 -1.78 -4.04
CA ILE A 41 -9.88 -0.82 -5.08
C ILE A 41 -10.29 0.61 -4.68
N ARG A 42 -11.50 0.80 -4.17
CA ARG A 42 -11.96 2.13 -3.70
C ARG A 42 -11.11 2.66 -2.55
N GLN A 43 -10.74 1.80 -1.60
CA GLN A 43 -9.89 2.22 -0.48
C GLN A 43 -8.44 2.45 -0.92
N TYR A 44 -7.96 1.70 -1.93
CA TYR A 44 -6.67 1.95 -2.57
C TYR A 44 -6.59 3.35 -3.19
N GLU A 45 -7.63 3.79 -3.91
CA GLU A 45 -7.67 5.15 -4.49
C GLU A 45 -7.63 6.24 -3.42
N LYS A 46 -8.33 6.06 -2.29
CA LYS A 46 -8.23 7.01 -1.17
C LYS A 46 -6.83 7.04 -0.54
N MET A 47 -6.16 5.89 -0.46
CA MET A 47 -4.76 5.83 -0.01
C MET A 47 -3.82 6.57 -0.97
N LYS A 48 -4.13 6.51 -2.26
CA LYS A 48 -3.43 7.24 -3.31
C LYS A 48 -3.55 8.74 -3.13
N GLU A 49 -4.76 9.24 -2.87
CA GLU A 49 -5.01 10.64 -2.55
C GLU A 49 -4.26 11.10 -1.29
N LEU A 50 -4.29 10.28 -0.23
CA LEU A 50 -3.58 10.57 1.01
C LEU A 50 -2.06 10.67 0.80
N PHE A 51 -1.49 9.80 -0.04
CA PHE A 51 -0.07 9.89 -0.39
C PHE A 51 0.27 11.21 -1.10
N LEU A 52 -0.54 11.62 -2.07
CA LEU A 52 -0.34 12.89 -2.78
C LEU A 52 -0.44 14.10 -1.83
N GLN A 53 -1.24 14.00 -0.76
CA GLN A 53 -1.31 15.00 0.30
C GLN A 53 -0.03 15.05 1.15
N TRP A 54 0.57 13.89 1.48
CA TRP A 54 1.85 13.84 2.20
C TRP A 54 3.01 14.39 1.39
N PHE A 55 2.97 14.22 0.08
CA PHE A 55 4.04 14.60 -0.84
C PHE A 55 3.56 15.58 -1.92
N PRO A 56 3.12 16.80 -1.54
CA PRO A 56 2.51 17.77 -2.46
C PRO A 56 3.50 18.33 -3.50
N THR A 57 4.80 18.08 -3.31
CA THR A 57 5.86 18.40 -4.29
C THR A 57 5.67 17.63 -5.60
N PHE A 58 5.04 16.47 -5.53
CA PHE A 58 4.66 15.67 -6.68
C PHE A 58 3.41 16.28 -7.33
N LYS A 59 3.61 17.27 -8.22
CA LYS A 59 2.56 17.90 -9.05
C LYS A 59 2.10 17.00 -10.21
N PHE A 60 2.14 15.68 -10.05
CA PHE A 60 1.74 14.77 -11.11
C PHE A 60 0.22 14.70 -11.20
N GLN A 61 -0.30 14.38 -12.39
CA GLN A 61 -1.68 13.96 -12.51
C GLN A 61 -1.84 12.64 -11.73
N ALA A 62 -2.93 12.49 -10.97
CA ALA A 62 -3.13 11.34 -10.07
C ALA A 62 -3.10 9.98 -10.79
N ASN A 63 -3.31 9.95 -12.11
CA ASN A 63 -3.20 8.77 -12.97
C ASN A 63 -1.76 8.29 -13.22
N LEU A 64 -0.73 9.10 -12.96
CA LEU A 64 0.69 8.74 -13.19
C LEU A 64 1.39 8.16 -11.97
N TYR A 65 0.68 8.05 -10.85
CA TYR A 65 1.19 7.50 -9.60
C TYR A 65 0.56 6.13 -9.34
N TYR A 66 1.32 5.24 -8.69
CA TYR A 66 0.85 3.93 -8.24
C TYR A 66 1.33 3.71 -6.81
N LEU A 67 0.42 3.30 -5.92
CA LEU A 67 0.81 2.77 -4.61
C LEU A 67 1.28 1.32 -4.81
N VAL A 68 2.57 1.07 -4.60
CA VAL A 68 3.22 -0.23 -4.83
C VAL A 68 3.37 -1.01 -3.53
N GLY A 69 3.40 -0.33 -2.39
CA GLY A 69 3.38 -1.03 -1.12
C GLY A 69 3.28 -0.11 0.08
N MET A 70 3.00 -0.72 1.23
CA MET A 70 2.88 -0.02 2.50
C MET A 70 3.30 -0.92 3.66
N GLY A 71 4.24 -0.45 4.46
CA GLY A 71 4.58 -0.98 5.77
C GLY A 71 3.83 -0.25 6.88
N VAL A 72 3.43 -0.98 7.93
CA VAL A 72 2.61 -0.46 9.03
C VAL A 72 3.26 -0.76 10.37
N LYS A 73 3.37 0.25 11.23
CA LYS A 73 3.72 0.13 12.64
C LYS A 73 2.52 0.54 13.49
N TYR A 74 2.02 -0.37 14.29
CA TYR A 74 0.95 -0.11 15.25
C TYR A 74 1.50 0.56 16.50
N ASN A 75 0.65 1.31 17.19
CA ASN A 75 1.00 1.92 18.46
C ASN A 75 1.18 0.82 19.53
N LYS A 76 2.22 0.98 20.37
CA LYS A 76 2.59 -0.01 21.40
C LYS A 76 1.61 -0.07 22.56
N HIS A 77 0.86 1.01 22.78
CA HIS A 77 -0.06 1.19 23.92
C HIS A 77 -1.52 1.06 23.51
N ASP A 78 -1.84 1.34 22.24
CA ASP A 78 -3.16 1.14 21.66
C ASP A 78 -3.03 0.42 20.31
N ASP A 79 -3.27 -0.89 20.34
CA ASP A 79 -3.09 -1.75 19.19
C ASP A 79 -4.19 -1.59 18.11
N ALA A 80 -5.23 -0.80 18.39
CA ALA A 80 -6.22 -0.37 17.41
C ALA A 80 -5.75 0.85 16.61
N MET A 81 -4.63 1.48 16.99
CA MET A 81 -4.09 2.68 16.34
C MET A 81 -2.81 2.39 15.57
N ILE A 82 -2.69 3.04 14.42
CA ILE A 82 -1.46 3.07 13.63
C ILE A 82 -0.58 4.21 14.16
N ASP A 83 0.67 3.90 14.49
CA ASP A 83 1.68 4.88 14.90
C ASP A 83 2.35 5.50 13.67
N LYS A 84 2.88 4.64 12.78
CA LYS A 84 3.61 5.08 11.58
C LYS A 84 3.35 4.18 10.39
N VAL A 85 3.44 4.76 9.19
CA VAL A 85 3.45 4.02 7.93
C VAL A 85 4.68 4.33 7.11
N LYS A 86 5.12 3.37 6.32
CA LYS A 86 6.15 3.55 5.28
C LYS A 86 5.49 3.23 3.95
N VAL A 87 5.49 4.17 3.02
CA VAL A 87 4.80 4.00 1.73
C VAL A 87 5.83 3.87 0.62
N THR A 88 5.59 2.91 -0.26
CA THR A 88 6.31 2.74 -1.51
C THR A 88 5.35 3.07 -2.65
N GLY A 89 5.68 4.08 -3.41
CA GLY A 89 4.97 4.45 -4.61
C GLY A 89 5.84 4.29 -5.86
N ALA A 90 5.22 4.36 -7.01
CA ALA A 90 5.90 4.46 -8.28
C ALA A 90 5.24 5.50 -9.17
N LEU A 91 6.06 6.10 -10.03
CA LEU A 91 5.70 7.17 -10.93
C LEU A 91 6.19 6.82 -12.31
N GLU A 92 5.31 6.85 -13.30
CA GLU A 92 5.69 6.64 -14.69
C GLU A 92 5.76 7.99 -15.41
N ASN A 93 6.85 8.24 -16.12
CA ASN A 93 6.96 9.41 -16.99
C ASN A 93 6.35 9.12 -18.38
N LYS A 94 6.16 10.16 -19.20
CA LYS A 94 5.62 10.01 -20.56
C LYS A 94 6.49 9.17 -21.52
N ALA A 95 7.74 8.89 -21.14
CA ALA A 95 8.68 8.09 -21.91
C ALA A 95 8.73 6.63 -21.43
N GLY A 96 7.86 6.23 -20.50
CA GLY A 96 7.82 4.88 -19.92
C GLY A 96 8.89 4.57 -18.88
N SER A 97 9.68 5.57 -18.46
CA SER A 97 10.64 5.37 -17.36
C SER A 97 9.93 5.44 -16.01
N LEU A 98 10.25 4.51 -15.14
CA LEU A 98 9.63 4.36 -13.83
C LEU A 98 10.53 4.93 -12.74
N CYS A 99 9.94 5.70 -11.84
CA CYS A 99 10.59 6.19 -10.63
C CYS A 99 9.90 5.59 -9.41
N LYS A 100 10.62 4.79 -8.65
CA LYS A 100 10.16 4.19 -7.41
C LYS A 100 10.51 5.11 -6.24
N VAL A 101 9.50 5.49 -5.47
CA VAL A 101 9.62 6.40 -4.35
C VAL A 101 9.31 5.64 -3.06
N VAL A 102 10.23 5.67 -2.12
CA VAL A 102 10.07 5.05 -0.80
C VAL A 102 10.15 6.15 0.25
N SER A 103 9.11 6.27 1.08
CA SER A 103 9.09 7.25 2.16
C SER A 103 9.92 6.81 3.36
N GLU A 104 10.27 7.75 4.23
CA GLU A 104 10.56 7.44 5.64
C GLU A 104 9.29 6.96 6.36
N TRP A 105 9.41 6.58 7.64
CA TRP A 105 8.27 6.27 8.49
C TRP A 105 7.50 7.55 8.83
N ILE A 106 6.32 7.72 8.23
CA ILE A 106 5.44 8.88 8.39
C ILE A 106 4.56 8.64 9.63
N PRO A 107 4.55 9.56 10.62
CA PRO A 107 3.61 9.50 11.73
C PRO A 107 2.17 9.69 11.23
N VAL A 108 1.25 8.91 11.80
CA VAL A 108 -0.16 8.90 11.37
C VAL A 108 -1.03 9.68 12.36
N GLY A 109 -1.62 10.77 11.89
CA GLY A 109 -2.63 11.54 12.62
C GLY A 109 -4.00 10.87 12.66
N THR A 110 -4.95 11.42 13.42
CA THR A 110 -6.28 10.83 13.62
C THR A 110 -7.10 10.73 12.32
N SER A 111 -7.02 11.74 11.46
CA SER A 111 -7.69 11.77 10.15
C SER A 111 -7.17 10.68 9.22
N GLU A 112 -5.84 10.56 9.14
CA GLU A 112 -5.12 9.62 8.30
C GLU A 112 -5.35 8.19 8.78
N ASN A 113 -5.35 7.99 10.11
CA ASN A 113 -5.59 6.69 10.73
C ASN A 113 -6.91 6.08 10.25
N LYS A 114 -7.99 6.88 10.17
CA LYS A 114 -9.29 6.39 9.68
C LYS A 114 -9.20 5.84 8.25
N ILE A 115 -8.54 6.58 7.34
CA ILE A 115 -8.39 6.19 5.93
C ILE A 115 -7.55 4.91 5.83
N ILE A 116 -6.41 4.88 6.50
CA ILE A 116 -5.50 3.73 6.46
C ILE A 116 -6.16 2.49 7.08
N MET A 117 -6.88 2.64 8.19
CA MET A 117 -7.59 1.53 8.84
C MET A 117 -8.74 1.00 7.98
N GLU A 118 -9.47 1.85 7.25
CA GLU A 118 -10.47 1.38 6.28
C GLU A 118 -9.83 0.54 5.17
N PHE A 119 -8.68 0.98 4.64
CA PHE A 119 -7.92 0.21 3.66
C PHE A 119 -7.41 -1.12 4.23
N LEU A 120 -6.80 -1.10 5.43
CA LEU A 120 -6.28 -2.32 6.06
C LEU A 120 -7.38 -3.33 6.41
N LYS A 121 -8.60 -2.89 6.71
CA LYS A 121 -9.74 -3.80 6.88
C LYS A 121 -10.03 -4.58 5.61
N GLU A 122 -10.05 -3.92 4.45
CA GLU A 122 -10.23 -4.61 3.17
C GLU A 122 -9.09 -5.59 2.88
N VAL A 123 -7.84 -5.23 3.18
CA VAL A 123 -6.69 -6.14 3.07
C VAL A 123 -6.84 -7.36 4.00
N VAL A 124 -7.34 -7.18 5.22
CA VAL A 124 -7.63 -8.30 6.13
C VAL A 124 -8.71 -9.21 5.56
N MET A 125 -9.77 -8.64 4.98
CA MET A 125 -10.83 -9.43 4.35
C MET A 125 -10.30 -10.19 3.12
N PHE A 126 -9.37 -9.60 2.37
CA PHE A 126 -8.65 -10.26 1.27
C PHE A 126 -7.83 -11.46 1.79
N VAL A 127 -7.03 -11.27 2.85
CA VAL A 127 -6.24 -12.34 3.48
C VAL A 127 -7.11 -13.49 3.99
N LYS A 128 -8.30 -13.19 4.52
CA LYS A 128 -9.25 -14.22 5.01
C LYS A 128 -9.86 -15.06 3.89
N GLY A 129 -9.68 -14.69 2.62
CA GLY A 129 -10.23 -15.44 1.50
C GLY A 129 -11.76 -15.37 1.45
N GLU A 130 -12.38 -14.27 1.90
CA GLU A 130 -13.74 -13.96 1.48
C GLU A 130 -13.71 -13.70 -0.03
N ARG A 131 -13.78 -14.79 -0.79
CA ARG A 131 -13.54 -14.86 -2.23
C ARG A 131 -14.40 -13.85 -2.96
N ALA A 132 -13.78 -13.16 -3.93
CA ALA A 132 -14.45 -12.29 -4.87
C ALA A 132 -15.45 -13.08 -5.73
N GLN A 133 -16.69 -13.25 -5.25
CA GLN A 133 -17.84 -13.49 -6.11
C GLN A 133 -18.50 -12.14 -6.39
N GLY A 134 -18.00 -11.45 -7.40
CA GLY A 134 -18.58 -10.17 -7.81
C GLY A 134 -17.80 -9.47 -8.91
N LYS A 135 -17.71 -10.09 -10.10
CA LYS A 135 -17.29 -9.49 -11.40
C LYS A 135 -15.82 -9.05 -11.43
N LEU A 136 -14.88 -9.79 -12.06
CA LEU A 136 -14.65 -9.80 -13.53
C LEU A 136 -15.16 -8.49 -14.14
N PHE A 137 -14.38 -7.41 -14.11
CA PHE A 137 -14.16 -6.46 -15.21
C PHE A 137 -13.14 -5.38 -14.78
N GLU A 138 -12.08 -5.30 -15.58
CA GLU A 138 -11.32 -4.11 -16.00
C GLU A 138 -10.75 -3.19 -14.93
N ASN A 139 -9.52 -3.49 -14.52
CA ASN A 139 -8.48 -2.49 -14.29
C ASN A 139 -7.10 -3.11 -14.57
N THR A 140 -6.97 -3.69 -15.77
CA THR A 140 -5.73 -4.32 -16.30
C THR A 140 -4.54 -3.34 -16.27
N GLU A 141 -4.80 -2.04 -16.35
CA GLU A 141 -3.78 -0.98 -16.32
C GLU A 141 -3.00 -0.90 -14.98
N ILE A 142 -3.61 -1.29 -13.85
CA ILE A 142 -2.92 -1.29 -12.55
C ILE A 142 -1.96 -2.48 -12.43
N GLU A 143 -2.37 -3.66 -12.91
CA GLU A 143 -1.50 -4.85 -12.88
C GLU A 143 -0.31 -4.69 -13.84
N GLU A 144 -0.54 -4.26 -15.09
CA GLU A 144 0.53 -4.10 -16.09
C GLU A 144 1.61 -3.09 -15.65
N ALA A 145 1.19 -1.96 -15.06
CA ALA A 145 2.13 -0.93 -14.60
C ALA A 145 2.93 -1.36 -13.36
N ILE A 146 2.33 -2.11 -12.43
CA ILE A 146 3.05 -2.59 -11.24
C ILE A 146 3.92 -3.81 -11.56
N ASP A 147 3.54 -4.63 -12.54
CA ASP A 147 4.35 -5.73 -13.05
C ASP A 147 5.61 -5.22 -13.76
N ALA A 148 5.49 -4.13 -14.54
CA ALA A 148 6.64 -3.46 -15.14
C ALA A 148 7.64 -2.94 -14.09
N ILE A 149 7.17 -2.51 -12.91
CA ILE A 149 8.01 -2.03 -11.80
C ILE A 149 8.85 -3.16 -11.16
N ASP A 150 8.34 -4.40 -11.12
CA ASP A 150 9.05 -5.54 -10.51
C ASP A 150 9.92 -6.30 -11.53
N ALA A 151 9.69 -6.10 -12.85
CA ALA A 151 10.30 -6.91 -13.91
C ALA A 151 11.54 -6.31 -14.58
N ASP A 152 11.78 -4.99 -14.53
CA ASP A 152 12.92 -4.36 -15.20
C ASP A 152 13.56 -3.20 -14.40
N ASP A 153 14.46 -3.53 -13.48
CA ASP A 153 15.23 -2.55 -12.69
C ASP A 153 16.18 -1.68 -13.54
N SER A 154 16.43 -2.00 -14.82
CA SER A 154 17.41 -1.27 -15.65
C SER A 154 16.97 0.16 -16.02
N HIS A 155 15.66 0.43 -15.94
CA HIS A 155 15.05 1.73 -16.21
C HIS A 155 14.32 2.32 -14.99
N VAL A 156 14.56 1.77 -13.79
CA VAL A 156 13.95 2.22 -12.53
C VAL A 156 14.89 3.14 -11.75
N PHE A 157 14.42 4.34 -11.44
CA PHE A 157 15.11 5.27 -10.56
C PHE A 157 14.56 5.16 -9.13
N HIS A 158 15.43 4.90 -8.15
CA HIS A 158 15.04 4.78 -6.74
C HIS A 158 15.25 6.11 -5.99
N VAL A 159 14.17 6.62 -5.41
CA VAL A 159 14.20 7.71 -4.44
C VAL A 159 13.87 7.14 -3.07
N ASN A 160 14.83 7.18 -2.15
CA ASN A 160 14.68 6.63 -0.80
C ASN A 160 14.55 7.73 0.24
N ASP A 161 13.96 7.37 1.38
CA ASP A 161 13.87 8.20 2.58
C ASP A 161 13.19 9.56 2.32
N LEU A 162 12.10 9.54 1.54
CA LEU A 162 11.31 10.73 1.29
C LEU A 162 10.51 11.14 2.54
N GLN A 163 10.68 12.38 2.98
CA GLN A 163 9.98 12.93 4.15
C GLN A 163 8.69 13.66 3.76
N ALA A 164 7.62 13.43 4.53
CA ALA A 164 6.36 14.14 4.34
C ALA A 164 6.50 15.61 4.72
N LYS A 165 5.74 16.48 4.04
CA LYS A 165 5.81 17.93 4.31
C LYS A 165 5.38 18.24 5.74
N GLY A 166 6.22 18.96 6.49
CA GLY A 166 5.92 19.42 7.85
C GLY A 166 6.35 18.47 8.97
N VAL A 167 7.06 17.38 8.66
CA VAL A 167 7.70 16.53 9.68
C VAL A 167 9.04 17.16 10.07
N THR A 168 9.10 17.90 11.18
CA THR A 168 10.38 18.25 11.83
C THR A 168 10.87 17.06 12.64
N GLN A 169 12.14 16.67 12.44
CA GLN A 169 12.84 15.63 13.22
C GLN A 169 12.85 15.92 14.72
#